data_AF-A0A0G1PEH1-F1
#
_entry.id   AF-A0A0G1PEH1-F1
#
_cell.length_a   1.000
_cell.length_b   1.000
_cell.length_c   1.000
_cell.angle_alpha   90.00
_cell.angle_beta   90.00
_cell.angle_gamma   90.00
#
_symmetry.space_group_name_H-M   'P 1'
#
loop_
_entity.id
_entity.type
_entity.pdbx_description
1 polymer ?
#
loop_
_entity_poly.entity_id
_entity_poly.type
_entity_poly.pdbx_seq_one_letter_code
_entity_poly.pdbx_strand_id
1 'polypeptide(L)'
;KIREAVTGYKVLKRFDGFTLAEASPKTGRTHQIRSHFAAIGHPVVCDKLYAGKRFVCPAGLSRQFLHAFSLELTLPSGTRTRLEAELPGDLEKVLQNLP
;
A
#
# COMPACT_ATOMS: atom_id res chain seq x y z
N LYS A 1 16.94 -2.62 19.00
CA LYS A 1 16.80 -1.16 19.18
C LYS A 1 15.55 -0.70 18.44
N ILE A 2 14.56 -0.13 19.14
CA ILE A 2 13.36 0.41 18.49
C ILE A 2 13.79 1.56 17.59
N ARG A 3 13.28 1.57 16.35
CA ARG A 3 13.54 2.62 15.37
C ARG A 3 12.22 3.27 15.04
N GLU A 4 12.22 4.59 14.95
CA GLU A 4 11.06 5.35 14.52
C GLU A 4 10.62 4.93 13.11
N ALA A 5 9.31 4.81 12.95
CA ALA A 5 8.63 4.47 11.71
C ALA A 5 7.36 5.33 11.59
N VAL A 6 7.26 6.15 10.55
CA VAL A 6 6.13 7.07 10.33
C VAL A 6 5.56 6.88 8.93
N THR A 7 4.24 6.66 8.85
CA THR A 7 3.50 6.52 7.60
C THR A 7 2.27 7.42 7.65
N GLY A 8 2.20 8.40 6.76
CA GLY A 8 0.95 9.10 6.48
C GLY A 8 0.07 8.27 5.56
N TYR A 9 -1.24 8.45 5.61
CA TYR A 9 -2.15 7.81 4.65
C TYR A 9 -3.34 8.70 4.34
N LYS A 10 -3.93 8.48 3.16
CA LYS A 10 -5.15 9.14 2.70
C LYS A 10 -6.09 8.10 2.11
N VAL A 11 -7.34 8.09 2.55
CA VAL A 11 -8.37 7.25 1.93
C VAL A 11 -8.73 7.83 0.57
N LEU A 12 -8.57 7.03 -0.48
CA LEU A 12 -8.94 7.41 -1.85
C LEU A 12 -10.37 6.95 -2.18
N LYS A 13 -10.71 5.72 -1.82
CA LYS A 13 -12.04 5.13 -2.05
C LYS A 13 -12.37 4.08 -1.00
N ARG A 14 -13.64 4.02 -0.60
CA ARG A 14 -14.18 2.98 0.28
C ARG A 14 -15.05 2.04 -0.55
N PHE A 15 -15.01 0.77 -0.18
CA PHE A 15 -15.75 -0.36 -0.77
C PHE A 15 -16.40 -1.13 0.37
N ASP A 16 -17.32 -2.04 0.08
CA ASP A 16 -17.82 -2.93 1.13
C ASP A 16 -16.71 -3.89 1.59
N GLY A 17 -16.32 -3.77 2.86
CA GLY A 17 -15.23 -4.56 3.45
C GLY A 17 -13.80 -4.15 3.06
N PHE A 18 -13.59 -3.21 2.12
CA PHE A 18 -12.25 -2.79 1.68
C PHE A 18 -12.08 -1.27 1.62
N THR A 19 -10.83 -0.82 1.60
CA THR A 19 -10.50 0.60 1.43
C THR A 19 -9.24 0.72 0.59
N LEU A 20 -9.34 1.49 -0.50
CA LEU A 20 -8.17 1.92 -1.26
C LEU A 20 -7.59 3.15 -0.56
N ALA A 21 -6.36 3.02 -0.08
CA ALA A 21 -5.65 4.09 0.59
C ALA A 21 -4.31 4.35 -0.11
N GLU A 22 -3.98 5.64 -0.25
CA GLU A 22 -2.63 6.09 -0.53
C GLU A 22 -1.83 6.06 0.77
N ALA A 23 -0.64 5.46 0.74
CA ALA A 23 0.28 5.42 1.88
C ALA A 23 1.57 6.15 1.53
N SER A 24 1.97 7.09 2.38
CA SER A 24 3.17 7.91 2.23
C SER A 24 4.14 7.64 3.39
N PRO A 25 5.02 6.64 3.28
CA PRO A 25 6.01 6.36 4.31
C PRO A 25 7.04 7.50 4.38
N LYS A 26 7.19 8.14 5.54
CA LYS A 26 8.24 9.16 5.81
C LYS A 26 9.58 8.53 6.19
N THR A 27 9.57 7.24 6.52
CA THR A 27 10.71 6.40 6.83
C THR A 27 10.63 5.11 6.03
N GLY A 28 11.77 4.43 5.78
CA GLY A 28 11.82 3.21 4.97
C GLY A 28 12.12 1.94 5.77
N ARG A 29 11.31 1.60 6.80
CA ARG A 29 11.52 0.35 7.56
C ARG A 29 10.97 -0.87 6.84
N THR A 30 11.57 -2.03 7.07
CA THR A 30 11.11 -3.31 6.50
C THR A 30 9.63 -3.54 6.82
N HIS A 31 8.83 -3.80 5.79
CA HIS A 31 7.38 -4.04 5.89
C HIS A 31 6.59 -2.91 6.59
N GLN A 32 7.11 -1.68 6.63
CA GLN A 32 6.53 -0.61 7.44
C GLN A 32 5.03 -0.38 7.17
N ILE A 33 4.63 -0.22 5.91
CA ILE A 33 3.23 -0.04 5.53
C ILE A 33 2.38 -1.22 6.00
N ARG A 34 2.83 -2.45 5.69
CA ARG A 34 2.14 -3.70 6.02
C ARG A 34 1.89 -3.84 7.53
N SER A 35 2.94 -3.60 8.32
CA SER A 35 2.88 -3.66 9.79
C SER A 35 1.97 -2.57 10.37
N HIS A 36 2.11 -1.32 9.93
CA HIS A 36 1.31 -0.20 10.44
C HIS A 36 -0.18 -0.38 10.15
N PHE A 37 -0.52 -0.75 8.93
CA PHE A 37 -1.91 -0.97 8.52
C PHE A 37 -2.56 -2.14 9.28
N ALA A 38 -1.81 -3.22 9.54
CA ALA A 38 -2.28 -4.29 10.41
C ALA A 38 -2.47 -3.84 11.86
N ALA A 39 -1.55 -3.03 12.40
CA ALA A 39 -1.63 -2.52 13.78
C ALA A 39 -2.87 -1.64 14.03
N ILE A 40 -3.36 -0.94 13.01
CA ILE A 40 -4.60 -0.15 13.09
C ILE A 40 -5.86 -0.93 12.67
N GLY A 41 -5.75 -2.25 12.45
CA GLY A 41 -6.89 -3.12 12.13
C GLY A 41 -7.29 -3.18 10.65
N HIS A 42 -6.50 -2.60 9.75
CA HIS A 42 -6.74 -2.54 8.30
C HIS A 42 -5.57 -3.17 7.51
N PRO A 43 -5.24 -4.46 7.71
CA PRO A 43 -4.08 -5.07 7.06
C PRO A 43 -4.18 -5.03 5.53
N VAL A 44 -3.02 -5.03 4.87
CA VAL A 44 -2.94 -5.07 3.40
C VAL A 44 -3.58 -6.35 2.87
N VAL A 45 -4.38 -6.24 1.81
CA VAL A 45 -5.05 -7.37 1.17
C VAL A 45 -4.03 -8.36 0.61
N CYS A 46 -4.30 -9.65 0.77
CA CYS A 46 -3.41 -10.77 0.43
C CYS A 46 -2.06 -10.78 1.18
N ASP A 47 -1.99 -10.17 2.36
CA ASP A 47 -0.82 -10.22 3.24
C ASP A 47 -0.89 -11.38 4.24
N LYS A 48 -0.27 -12.51 3.90
CA LYS A 48 -0.23 -13.72 4.75
C LYS A 48 0.47 -13.52 6.10
N LEU A 49 1.39 -12.55 6.20
CA LEU A 49 2.22 -12.37 7.40
C LEU A 49 1.52 -11.50 8.44
N TYR A 50 0.91 -10.39 8.02
CA TYR A 50 0.37 -9.40 8.95
C TYR A 50 -1.16 -9.44 9.11
N ALA A 51 -1.90 -10.05 8.16
CA ALA A 51 -3.37 -9.98 8.21
C ALA A 51 -4.01 -10.91 9.26
N GLY A 52 -3.35 -12.00 9.65
CA GLY A 52 -3.86 -12.94 10.66
C GLY A 52 -5.28 -13.40 10.36
N LYS A 53 -6.20 -13.23 11.33
CA LYS A 53 -7.62 -13.60 11.19
C LYS A 53 -8.39 -12.76 10.15
N ARG A 54 -7.86 -11.60 9.74
CA ARG A 54 -8.44 -10.74 8.69
C ARG A 54 -7.84 -11.04 7.31
N PHE A 55 -7.09 -12.13 7.16
CA PHE A 55 -6.53 -12.51 5.87
C PHE A 55 -7.64 -12.74 4.84
N VAL A 56 -7.55 -11.99 3.75
CA VAL A 56 -8.42 -12.11 2.58
C VAL A 56 -7.57 -11.89 1.34
N CYS A 57 -7.78 -12.71 0.31
CA CYS A 57 -7.13 -12.57 -0.98
C CYS A 57 -8.17 -12.83 -2.07
N PRO A 58 -8.74 -11.77 -2.69
CA PRO A 58 -9.74 -11.89 -3.74
C PRO A 58 -9.25 -12.71 -4.94
N ALA A 59 -10.18 -13.34 -5.66
CA ALA A 59 -9.87 -14.05 -6.89
C ALA A 59 -9.16 -13.13 -7.89
N GLY A 60 -8.13 -13.65 -8.56
CA GLY A 60 -7.30 -12.86 -9.49
C GLY A 60 -6.13 -12.10 -8.84
N LEU A 61 -6.08 -12.02 -7.51
CA LEU A 61 -4.95 -11.45 -6.78
C LEU A 61 -4.00 -12.57 -6.28
N SER A 62 -2.71 -12.48 -6.63
CA SER A 62 -1.69 -13.46 -6.21
C SER A 62 -0.60 -12.89 -5.30
N ARG A 63 -0.63 -11.57 -5.07
CA ARG A 63 0.37 -10.81 -4.30
C ARG A 63 -0.30 -9.81 -3.37
N GLN A 64 0.45 -9.19 -2.46
CA GLN A 64 -0.12 -8.12 -1.64
C GLN A 64 -0.66 -7.00 -2.52
N PHE A 65 -1.84 -6.47 -2.21
CA PHE A 65 -2.38 -5.25 -2.84
C PHE A 65 -1.62 -4.03 -2.34
N LEU A 66 -0.36 -3.92 -2.76
CA LEU A 66 0.57 -2.85 -2.43
C LEU A 66 1.38 -2.52 -3.68
N HIS A 67 1.37 -1.24 -4.04
CA HIS A 67 1.98 -0.73 -5.26
C HIS A 67 2.69 0.58 -4.98
N ALA A 68 3.93 0.72 -5.45
CA ALA A 68 4.69 1.95 -5.38
C ALA A 68 4.26 2.85 -6.55
N PHE A 69 3.16 3.59 -6.36
CA PHE A 69 2.53 4.38 -7.41
C PHE A 69 3.39 5.57 -7.86
N SER A 70 4.02 6.28 -6.94
CA SER A 70 4.86 7.43 -7.29
C SER A 70 6.13 7.50 -6.45
N LEU A 71 7.16 8.08 -7.05
CA LEU A 71 8.41 8.42 -6.40
C LEU A 71 8.78 9.84 -6.80
N GLU A 72 9.06 10.67 -5.80
CA GLU A 72 9.53 12.03 -6.02
C GLU A 72 10.89 12.20 -5.36
N LEU A 73 11.87 12.68 -6.13
CA LEU A 73 13.22 12.93 -5.65
C LEU A 73 13.86 14.13 -6.35
N THR A 74 14.85 14.70 -5.69
CA THR A 74 15.76 15.68 -6.31
C THR A 74 16.92 14.92 -6.94
N LEU A 75 17.12 15.10 -8.25
CA LEU A 75 18.25 14.55 -8.99
C LEU A 75 19.56 15.25 -8.59
N PRO A 76 20.74 14.65 -8.85
CA PRO A 76 22.03 15.32 -8.60
C PRO A 76 22.17 16.69 -9.29
N SER A 77 21.42 16.94 -10.36
CA SER A 77 21.33 18.24 -11.05
C SER A 77 20.59 19.33 -10.25
N GLY A 78 19.93 18.98 -9.15
CA GLY A 78 19.02 19.86 -8.41
C GLY A 78 17.57 19.88 -8.93
N THR A 79 17.29 19.21 -10.05
CA THR A 79 15.93 19.11 -10.60
C THR A 79 15.07 18.21 -9.73
N ARG A 80 13.89 18.71 -9.31
CA ARG A 80 12.87 17.89 -8.63
C ARG A 80 12.07 17.13 -9.68
N THR A 81 12.10 15.80 -9.62
CA THR A 81 11.46 14.92 -10.58
C THR A 81 10.47 14.00 -9.88
N ARG A 82 9.28 13.88 -10.46
CA ARG A 82 8.26 12.92 -10.04
C ARG A 82 8.10 11.87 -11.13
N LEU A 83 8.16 10.62 -10.70
CA LEU A 83 7.94 9.44 -11.54
C LEU A 83 6.67 8.75 -11.04
N GLU A 84 5.85 8.29 -11.97
CA GLU A 84 4.63 7.55 -11.67
C GLU A 84 4.64 6.20 -12.40
N ALA A 85 4.14 5.19 -11.72
CA ALA A 85 3.88 3.87 -12.26
C ALA A 85 2.39 3.60 -12.10
N GLU A 86 1.68 3.54 -13.23
CA GLU A 86 0.26 3.21 -13.23
C GLU A 86 -0.03 1.90 -12.50
N LEU A 87 -1.26 1.76 -12.03
CA LEU A 87 -1.67 0.57 -11.30
C LEU A 87 -1.56 -0.65 -12.23
N PRO A 88 -0.79 -1.69 -11.86
CA PRO A 88 -0.67 -2.87 -12.71
C PRO A 88 -2.02 -3.55 -12.94
N GLY A 89 -2.23 -4.10 -14.14
CA GLY A 89 -3.53 -4.60 -14.57
C GLY A 89 -4.11 -5.74 -13.71
N ASP A 90 -3.27 -6.50 -12.98
CA ASP A 90 -3.71 -7.47 -11.98
C ASP A 90 -4.44 -6.79 -10.80
N LEU A 91 -3.88 -5.70 -10.29
CA LEU A 91 -4.48 -4.92 -9.20
C LEU A 91 -5.68 -4.11 -9.67
N GLU A 92 -5.63 -3.56 -10.88
CA GLU A 92 -6.73 -2.78 -11.45
C GLU A 92 -7.98 -3.63 -11.62
N LYS A 93 -7.85 -4.84 -12.19
CA LYS A 93 -8.96 -5.79 -12.34
C LYS A 93 -9.59 -6.16 -11.01
N VAL A 94 -8.78 -6.35 -9.97
CA VAL A 94 -9.30 -6.63 -8.62
C VAL A 94 -10.10 -5.43 -8.12
N LEU A 95 -9.57 -4.21 -8.24
CA LEU A 95 -10.22 -2.99 -7.78
C LEU A 95 -11.57 -2.72 -8.47
N GLN A 96 -11.68 -3.02 -9.76
CA GLN A 96 -12.92 -2.87 -10.54
C GLN A 96 -14.01 -3.87 -10.14
N ASN A 97 -13.62 -5.03 -9.60
CA ASN A 97 -14.54 -6.10 -9.19
C ASN A 97 -14.88 -6.07 -7.69
N LEU A 98 -14.37 -5.09 -6.93
CA LEU A 98 -14.76 -4.91 -5.54
C LEU A 98 -16.16 -4.29 -5.43
N PRO A 99 -16.99 -4.77 -4.50
CA PRO A 99 -18.35 -4.25 -4.26
C PRO A 99 -18.38 -2.83 -3.69
#